data_AF-A0A4Q5ZGH7-F1
#
_entry.id   AF-A0A4Q5ZGH7-F1
#
_cell.length_a   1.000
_cell.length_b   1.000
_cell.length_c   1.000
_cell.angle_alpha   90.00
_cell.angle_beta   90.00
_cell.angle_gamma   90.00
#
_symmetry.space_group_name_H-M   'P 1'
#
loop_
_entity.id
_entity.type
_entity.pdbx_description
1 polymer ?
#
loop_
_entity_poly.entity_id
_entity_poly.type
_entity_poly.pdbx_seq_one_letter_code
_entity_poly.pdbx_strand_id
1 'polypeptide(L)'
;MIRKLLSLLIFFTCSIACAETIKTDVLVVGGGASGVAAAIQSARSNVKTLLIEQSPWLGGSMTAGGMCILDANRNLPSGIYEEFRSRINTFYKSRLGYDTTKHAVLTFEPGVGASVLKKWTDTVKQLTVKMGVSVATVKKDGTGWEVTVNTGDRTDVIKAKVLVDATELGDIGAKAGALFNSGFDSRKETAETLAPENSTNQIQDISWLAILKDYADYSWSLDPTHYTIFEHLGTDSEEQQWANYRINETPSKGVMLWGEYTAPYAQLAEGYATNADISRMNYAAHGFTEKRLMGYPESHDKERMMYSAKTYGNASGANPPLNNLTNSLKRMSSIGAISILIPGPKMIWHFAELGYDDSIWTCNNGVVNTDSDTTTGDCKLDTKPQNQWTGNWLADTQRSVVYNNYAKFISLKINEPVFEGTCTISPDSNNIKQRIYITNLNVPATQLRNVVILANFSVADLAINPSFPFTGTWYN
;
A
#
# COMPACT_ATOMS: atom_id res chain seq x y z
N MET A 1 -49.06 52.36 26.88
CA MET A 1 -49.04 51.32 25.83
C MET A 1 -47.85 51.63 24.91
N ILE A 2 -46.71 50.96 25.09
CA ILE A 2 -46.29 49.73 24.35
C ILE A 2 -45.41 50.08 23.13
N ARG A 3 -44.13 49.65 23.20
CA ARG A 3 -43.17 49.27 22.13
C ARG A 3 -42.60 50.42 21.27
N LYS A 4 -41.30 50.53 20.94
CA LYS A 4 -40.21 49.55 20.68
C LYS A 4 -38.86 50.21 21.02
N LEU A 5 -38.00 49.69 21.91
CA LEU A 5 -36.90 48.72 21.68
C LEU A 5 -36.20 48.84 20.31
N LEU A 6 -34.92 49.25 20.29
CA LEU A 6 -33.75 48.34 20.23
C LEU A 6 -32.45 49.15 20.02
N SER A 7 -31.81 49.62 21.10
CA SER A 7 -30.42 50.13 21.04
C SER A 7 -29.49 48.95 21.29
N LEU A 8 -28.88 48.46 20.21
CA LEU A 8 -27.95 47.34 20.18
C LEU A 8 -26.58 47.79 20.76
N LEU A 9 -26.36 47.56 22.06
CA LEU A 9 -25.01 47.59 22.64
C LEU A 9 -24.29 46.30 22.20
N ILE A 10 -23.55 46.36 21.10
CA ILE A 10 -22.58 45.33 20.74
C ILE A 10 -21.37 45.53 21.67
N PHE A 11 -21.35 44.78 22.78
CA PHE A 11 -20.10 44.51 23.49
C PHE A 11 -19.24 43.61 22.59
N PHE A 12 -18.36 44.24 21.81
CA PHE A 12 -17.29 43.54 21.12
C PHE A 12 -16.26 43.12 22.19
N THR A 13 -16.46 41.95 22.81
CA THR A 13 -15.41 41.29 23.57
C THR A 13 -14.38 40.79 22.58
N CYS A 14 -13.48 41.68 22.16
CA CYS A 14 -12.24 41.29 21.50
C CYS A 14 -11.38 40.63 22.57
N SER A 15 -11.48 39.30 22.68
CA SER A 15 -10.55 38.50 23.47
C SER A 15 -9.20 38.54 22.76
N ILE A 16 -8.35 39.50 23.13
CA ILE A 16 -6.94 39.47 22.77
C ILE A 16 -6.39 38.19 23.41
N ALA A 17 -6.04 37.22 22.57
CA ALA A 17 -5.36 36.01 23.01
C ALA A 17 -3.92 36.39 23.41
N CYS A 18 -3.74 36.85 24.65
CA CYS A 18 -2.42 37.11 25.19
C CYS A 18 -1.66 35.78 25.33
N ALA A 19 -0.43 35.74 24.84
CA ALA A 19 0.49 34.63 25.06
C ALA A 19 0.74 34.47 26.57
N GLU A 20 0.48 33.28 27.11
CA GLU A 20 0.68 32.98 28.53
C GLU A 20 2.05 32.32 28.77
N THR A 21 2.74 32.71 29.84
CA THR A 21 3.91 31.96 30.34
C THR A 21 3.48 31.05 31.49
N ILE A 22 3.44 29.75 31.22
CA ILE A 22 3.05 28.71 32.17
C ILE A 22 4.31 28.15 32.85
N LYS A 23 4.31 28.06 34.18
CA LYS A 23 5.41 27.47 34.96
C LYS A 23 5.00 26.15 35.61
N THR A 24 5.80 25.12 35.35
CA THR A 24 5.67 23.77 35.93
C THR A 24 7.04 23.26 36.37
N ASP A 25 7.10 22.26 37.24
CA ASP A 25 8.38 21.61 37.55
C ASP A 25 8.68 20.52 36.51
N VAL A 26 7.67 19.71 36.19
CA VAL A 26 7.75 18.67 35.15
C VAL A 26 6.74 18.97 34.05
N LEU A 27 7.20 18.96 32.80
CA LEU A 27 6.36 18.96 31.61
C LEU A 27 6.46 17.60 30.95
N VAL A 28 5.34 16.90 30.82
CA VAL A 28 5.21 15.67 30.04
C VAL A 28 4.52 16.00 28.73
N VAL A 29 5.14 15.63 27.61
CA VAL A 29 4.58 15.84 26.27
C VAL A 29 4.25 14.49 25.66
N GLY A 30 2.99 14.28 25.29
CA GLY A 30 2.47 13.00 24.82
C GLY A 30 1.65 12.31 25.91
N GLY A 31 0.37 12.12 25.63
CA GLY A 31 -0.66 11.52 26.47
C GLY A 31 -0.85 10.03 26.24
N GLY A 32 0.17 9.35 25.70
CA GLY A 32 0.22 7.89 25.60
C GLY A 32 0.23 7.18 26.95
N ALA A 33 0.22 5.85 26.95
CA ALA A 33 0.22 5.05 28.18
C ALA A 33 1.40 5.41 29.13
N SER A 34 2.61 5.54 28.57
CA SER A 34 3.82 5.94 29.30
C SER A 34 3.75 7.38 29.80
N GLY A 35 3.28 8.31 28.99
CA GLY A 35 3.15 9.73 29.35
C GLY A 35 2.14 9.95 30.48
N VAL A 36 0.98 9.31 30.42
CA VAL A 36 0.01 9.34 31.53
C VAL A 36 0.60 8.73 32.80
N ALA A 37 1.31 7.60 32.69
CA ALA A 37 1.95 6.97 33.84
C ALA A 37 3.02 7.87 34.49
N ALA A 38 3.88 8.48 33.67
CA ALA A 38 4.92 9.41 34.12
C ALA A 38 4.29 10.65 34.78
N ALA A 39 3.25 11.22 34.18
CA ALA A 39 2.56 12.39 34.72
C ALA A 39 1.90 12.11 36.07
N ILE A 40 1.21 10.97 36.21
CA ILE A 40 0.59 10.55 37.47
C ILE A 40 1.64 10.32 38.55
N GLN A 41 2.72 9.58 38.25
CA GLN A 41 3.76 9.31 39.26
C GLN A 41 4.53 10.56 39.68
N SER A 42 4.84 11.44 38.73
CA SER A 42 5.47 12.72 39.01
C SER A 42 4.60 13.57 39.95
N ALA A 43 3.32 13.69 39.64
CA ALA A 43 2.39 14.47 40.45
C ALA A 43 2.15 13.85 41.85
N ARG A 44 2.06 12.51 41.94
CA ARG A 44 1.98 11.78 43.23
C ARG A 44 3.23 11.93 44.08
N SER A 45 4.37 12.23 43.47
CA SER A 45 5.60 12.62 44.18
C SER A 45 5.60 14.08 44.64
N ASN A 46 4.43 14.73 44.63
CA ASN A 46 4.19 16.12 45.02
C ASN A 46 4.92 17.16 44.15
N VAL A 47 5.25 16.79 42.92
CA VAL A 47 5.87 17.68 41.93
C VAL A 47 4.77 18.35 41.11
N LYS A 48 4.90 19.65 40.82
CA LYS A 48 3.95 20.34 39.95
C LYS A 48 4.15 19.86 38.52
N THR A 49 3.15 19.16 37.98
CA THR A 49 3.27 18.45 36.71
C THR A 49 2.21 18.92 35.72
N LEU A 50 2.64 19.20 34.49
CA LEU A 50 1.77 19.51 33.36
C LEU A 50 1.94 18.41 32.31
N LEU A 51 0.85 17.75 31.96
CA LEU A 51 0.77 16.85 30.81
C LEU A 51 0.10 17.59 29.65
N ILE A 52 0.73 17.60 28.49
CA ILE A 52 0.13 18.10 27.25
C ILE A 52 -0.02 16.97 26.23
N GLU A 53 -1.14 16.97 25.52
CA GLU A 53 -1.48 15.98 24.50
C GLU A 53 -2.06 16.69 23.28
N GLN A 54 -1.63 16.31 22.08
CA GLN A 54 -2.08 16.93 20.83
C GLN A 54 -3.48 16.45 20.42
N SER A 55 -3.79 15.18 20.64
CA SER A 55 -5.06 14.55 20.28
C SER A 55 -6.18 14.84 21.31
N PRO A 56 -7.45 14.54 20.99
CA PRO A 56 -8.57 14.83 21.90
C PRO A 56 -8.73 13.81 23.04
N TRP A 57 -7.89 12.78 23.15
CA TRP A 57 -8.00 11.74 24.16
C TRP A 57 -6.64 11.23 24.66
N LEU A 58 -6.64 10.65 25.86
CA LEU A 58 -5.47 10.03 26.46
C LEU A 58 -5.41 8.53 26.14
N GLY A 59 -4.19 8.01 26.11
CA GLY A 59 -3.87 6.59 26.06
C GLY A 59 -3.03 6.18 24.86
N GLY A 60 -2.88 7.04 23.85
CA GLY A 60 -2.06 6.74 22.67
C GLY A 60 -2.50 5.44 21.99
N SER A 61 -1.56 4.58 21.65
CA SER A 61 -1.83 3.33 20.92
C SER A 61 -2.85 2.40 21.58
N MET A 62 -2.91 2.34 22.91
CA MET A 62 -3.91 1.52 23.63
C MET A 62 -5.34 2.07 23.58
N THR A 63 -5.56 3.25 22.98
CA THR A 63 -6.87 3.88 22.80
C THR A 63 -7.02 4.37 21.37
N ALA A 64 -6.42 5.51 21.02
CA ALA A 64 -6.38 6.09 19.69
C ALA A 64 -5.91 5.12 18.60
N GLY A 65 -4.90 4.29 18.91
CA GLY A 65 -4.36 3.30 17.98
C GLY A 65 -5.10 1.96 17.98
N GLY A 66 -6.18 1.80 18.76
CA GLY A 66 -7.02 0.60 18.74
C GLY A 66 -6.39 -0.64 19.39
N MET A 67 -5.22 -0.56 20.01
CA MET A 67 -4.56 -1.66 20.72
C MET A 67 -5.18 -1.90 22.11
N CYS A 68 -6.50 -2.11 22.17
CA CYS A 68 -7.25 -2.20 23.43
C CYS A 68 -7.30 -3.62 24.02
N ILE A 69 -6.41 -4.50 23.56
CA ILE A 69 -6.19 -5.84 24.10
C ILE A 69 -4.79 -5.84 24.70
N LEU A 70 -4.70 -5.72 26.03
CA LEU A 70 -3.42 -5.69 26.75
C LEU A 70 -3.13 -7.07 27.34
N ASP A 71 -2.32 -7.81 26.60
CA ASP A 71 -1.88 -9.17 26.94
C ASP A 71 -0.53 -9.16 27.69
N ALA A 72 0.35 -8.19 27.40
CA ALA A 72 1.69 -8.16 28.00
C ALA A 72 1.65 -8.03 29.54
N ASN A 73 2.54 -8.77 30.21
CA ASN A 73 2.82 -8.67 31.64
C ASN A 73 1.58 -8.81 32.57
N ARG A 74 0.62 -9.68 32.26
CA ARG A 74 -0.58 -9.93 33.10
C ARG A 74 -0.28 -10.35 34.54
N ASN A 75 0.94 -10.80 34.79
CA ASN A 75 1.41 -11.21 36.12
C ASN A 75 2.11 -10.10 36.91
N LEU A 76 2.15 -8.86 36.40
CA LEU A 76 2.74 -7.71 37.11
C LEU A 76 1.66 -7.01 37.96
N PRO A 77 1.57 -7.29 39.27
CA PRO A 77 0.45 -6.85 40.11
C PRO A 77 0.80 -5.53 40.82
N SER A 78 1.38 -4.56 40.11
CA SER A 78 1.88 -3.34 40.74
C SER A 78 1.90 -2.13 39.83
N GLY A 79 2.04 -0.96 40.46
CA GLY A 79 2.21 0.32 39.79
C GLY A 79 0.99 0.82 39.03
N ILE A 80 1.22 1.79 38.15
CA ILE A 80 0.19 2.44 37.35
C ILE A 80 -0.57 1.45 36.48
N TYR A 81 0.10 0.41 35.97
CA TYR A 81 -0.51 -0.60 35.12
C TYR A 81 -1.60 -1.39 35.87
N GLU A 82 -1.31 -1.88 37.07
CA GLU A 82 -2.31 -2.60 37.88
C GLU A 82 -3.47 -1.68 38.30
N GLU A 83 -3.19 -0.41 38.62
CA GLU A 83 -4.26 0.56 38.90
C GLU A 83 -5.16 0.80 37.68
N PHE A 84 -4.59 0.89 36.48
CA PHE A 84 -5.37 1.00 35.25
C PHE A 84 -6.21 -0.26 35.01
N ARG A 85 -5.61 -1.46 35.12
CA ARG A 85 -6.32 -2.76 35.03
C ARG A 85 -7.49 -2.83 35.99
N SER A 86 -7.26 -2.46 37.25
CA SER A 86 -8.29 -2.45 38.29
C SER A 86 -9.45 -1.52 37.96
N ARG A 87 -9.17 -0.34 37.41
CA ARG A 87 -10.20 0.62 36.99
C ARG A 87 -11.02 0.12 35.81
N ILE A 88 -10.38 -0.51 34.82
CA ILE A 88 -11.05 -1.14 33.69
C ILE A 88 -11.93 -2.31 34.17
N ASN A 89 -11.39 -3.20 35.00
CA ASN A 89 -12.16 -4.31 35.59
C ASN A 89 -13.34 -3.81 36.42
N THR A 90 -13.18 -2.71 37.14
CA THR A 90 -14.28 -2.08 37.89
C THR A 90 -15.38 -1.57 36.97
N PHE A 91 -15.02 -0.96 35.83
CA PHE A 91 -15.98 -0.47 34.85
C PHE A 91 -16.81 -1.61 34.22
N TYR A 92 -16.17 -2.73 33.88
CA TYR A 92 -16.85 -3.87 33.25
C TYR A 92 -17.42 -4.90 34.22
N LYS A 93 -17.26 -4.72 35.55
CA LYS A 93 -17.70 -5.68 36.56
C LYS A 93 -19.18 -6.08 36.45
N SER A 94 -20.03 -5.17 35.97
CA SER A 94 -21.47 -5.43 35.77
C SER A 94 -21.82 -6.01 34.40
N ARG A 95 -20.88 -6.10 33.46
CA ARG A 95 -21.13 -6.58 32.10
C ARG A 95 -21.07 -8.09 32.06
N LEU A 96 -22.20 -8.71 31.71
CA LEU A 96 -22.30 -10.15 31.56
C LEU A 96 -21.29 -10.64 30.50
N GLY A 97 -20.52 -11.68 30.85
CA GLY A 97 -19.54 -12.33 29.97
C GLY A 97 -18.17 -11.65 29.90
N TYR A 98 -17.95 -10.55 30.62
CA TYR A 98 -16.62 -9.94 30.71
C TYR A 98 -15.79 -10.59 31.83
N ASP A 99 -14.61 -11.13 31.51
CA ASP A 99 -13.71 -11.75 32.47
C ASP A 99 -12.93 -10.69 33.26
N THR A 100 -13.33 -10.46 34.51
CA THR A 100 -12.63 -9.54 35.44
C THR A 100 -11.63 -10.25 36.35
N THR A 101 -11.26 -11.51 36.09
CA THR A 101 -10.24 -12.20 36.90
C THR A 101 -8.90 -11.46 36.78
N LYS A 102 -8.10 -11.49 37.85
CA LYS A 102 -6.85 -10.73 37.95
C LYS A 102 -5.90 -10.94 36.75
N HIS A 103 -5.85 -12.17 36.26
CA HIS A 103 -4.94 -12.61 35.19
C HIS A 103 -5.59 -12.68 33.80
N ALA A 104 -6.86 -12.26 33.66
CA ALA A 104 -7.52 -12.17 32.37
C ALA A 104 -6.78 -11.23 31.42
N VAL A 105 -6.92 -11.47 30.11
CA VAL A 105 -6.51 -10.48 29.10
C VAL A 105 -7.30 -9.22 29.37
N LEU A 106 -6.65 -8.06 29.51
CA LEU A 106 -7.40 -6.83 29.69
C LEU A 106 -7.92 -6.39 28.32
N THR A 107 -9.23 -6.36 28.17
CA THR A 107 -9.88 -5.94 26.92
C THR A 107 -10.81 -4.79 27.20
N PHE A 108 -10.85 -3.76 26.37
CA PHE A 108 -11.73 -2.62 26.63
C PHE A 108 -12.06 -1.88 25.35
N GLU A 109 -13.19 -1.17 25.33
CA GLU A 109 -13.43 -0.23 24.23
C GLU A 109 -12.48 0.98 24.32
N PRO A 110 -11.95 1.49 23.18
CA PRO A 110 -11.03 2.65 23.16
C PRO A 110 -11.54 3.85 23.95
N GLY A 111 -12.82 4.21 23.76
CA GLY A 111 -13.44 5.33 24.46
C GLY A 111 -13.56 5.11 25.97
N VAL A 112 -13.74 3.87 26.42
CA VAL A 112 -13.75 3.53 27.85
C VAL A 112 -12.35 3.71 28.44
N GLY A 113 -11.33 3.17 27.77
CA GLY A 113 -9.93 3.33 28.17
C GLY A 113 -9.54 4.80 28.32
N ALA A 114 -9.83 5.60 27.29
CA ALA A 114 -9.60 7.05 27.31
C ALA A 114 -10.36 7.75 28.44
N SER A 115 -11.62 7.40 28.65
CA SER A 115 -12.44 8.00 29.72
C SER A 115 -11.92 7.66 31.12
N VAL A 116 -11.40 6.45 31.32
CA VAL A 116 -10.83 6.00 32.59
C VAL A 116 -9.54 6.78 32.88
N LEU A 117 -8.65 6.92 31.89
CA LEU A 117 -7.42 7.71 32.04
C LEU A 117 -7.73 9.17 32.32
N LYS A 118 -8.70 9.75 31.61
CA LYS A 118 -9.09 11.15 31.82
C LYS A 118 -9.66 11.37 33.22
N LYS A 119 -10.62 10.55 33.63
CA LYS A 119 -11.19 10.62 35.00
C LYS A 119 -10.12 10.41 36.06
N TRP A 120 -9.19 9.49 35.83
CA TRP A 120 -8.12 9.22 36.78
C TRP A 120 -7.18 10.42 36.90
N THR A 121 -6.68 10.95 35.80
CA THR A 121 -5.78 12.12 35.79
C THR A 121 -6.43 13.37 36.40
N ASP A 122 -7.74 13.58 36.21
CA ASP A 122 -8.49 14.69 36.81
C ASP A 122 -8.56 14.63 38.35
N THR A 123 -8.34 13.46 38.95
CA THR A 123 -8.36 13.28 40.42
C THR A 123 -6.97 13.37 41.06
N VAL A 124 -5.90 13.45 40.27
CA VAL A 124 -4.53 13.48 40.79
C VAL A 124 -4.14 14.92 41.13
N LYS A 125 -3.88 15.17 42.42
CA LYS A 125 -3.36 16.47 42.88
C LYS A 125 -2.00 16.76 42.23
N GLN A 126 -1.70 18.04 42.01
CA GLN A 126 -0.49 18.52 41.36
C GLN A 126 -0.35 18.18 39.87
N LEU A 127 -1.34 17.50 39.26
CA LEU A 127 -1.38 17.23 37.83
C LEU A 127 -2.36 18.17 37.13
N THR A 128 -1.90 18.85 36.08
CA THR A 128 -2.76 19.53 35.10
C THR A 128 -2.62 18.81 33.76
N VAL A 129 -3.74 18.54 33.10
CA VAL A 129 -3.76 17.94 31.75
C VAL A 129 -4.34 18.95 30.76
N LYS A 130 -3.67 19.19 29.64
CA LYS A 130 -4.18 19.98 28.51
C LYS A 130 -4.17 19.13 27.24
N MET A 131 -5.33 19.02 26.59
CA MET A 131 -5.49 18.31 25.31
C MET A 131 -5.57 19.33 24.17
N GLY A 132 -5.33 18.91 22.92
CA GLY A 132 -5.31 19.81 21.77
C GLY A 132 -4.12 20.76 21.73
N VAL A 133 -3.01 20.39 22.37
CA VAL A 133 -1.80 21.23 22.49
C VAL A 133 -0.64 20.59 21.71
N SER A 134 -0.11 21.30 20.72
CA SER A 134 1.05 20.85 19.94
C SER A 134 2.32 21.63 20.32
N VAL A 135 3.48 21.00 20.19
CA VAL A 135 4.78 21.64 20.48
C VAL A 135 5.38 22.24 19.20
N ALA A 136 5.66 23.54 19.22
CA ALA A 136 6.35 24.23 18.13
C ALA A 136 7.87 24.09 18.29
N THR A 137 8.42 24.56 19.42
CA THR A 137 9.86 24.59 19.66
C THR A 137 10.20 24.18 21.08
N VAL A 138 11.39 23.60 21.25
CA VAL A 138 11.99 23.22 22.53
C VAL A 138 13.34 23.89 22.61
N LYS A 139 13.60 24.59 23.71
CA LYS A 139 14.88 25.26 23.97
C LYS A 139 15.35 24.97 25.38
N LYS A 140 16.66 24.77 25.54
CA LYS A 140 17.27 24.68 26.86
C LYS A 140 17.32 26.08 27.48
N ASP A 141 16.85 26.21 28.71
CA ASP A 141 16.83 27.47 29.48
C ASP A 141 17.55 27.25 30.81
N GLY A 142 18.87 27.50 30.82
CA GLY A 142 19.75 27.20 31.95
C GLY A 142 19.78 25.71 32.30
N THR A 143 19.28 25.37 33.49
CA THR A 143 19.13 23.98 33.96
C THR A 143 17.76 23.38 33.63
N GLY A 144 16.85 24.15 33.04
CA GLY A 144 15.52 23.73 32.63
C GLY A 144 15.27 23.87 31.13
N TRP A 145 14.00 23.99 30.79
CA TRP A 145 13.47 23.96 29.43
C TRP A 145 12.41 25.04 29.23
N GLU A 146 12.45 25.65 28.06
CA GLU A 146 11.41 26.53 27.53
C GLU A 146 10.79 25.86 26.30
N VAL A 147 9.49 25.59 26.36
CA VAL A 147 8.74 24.90 25.30
C VAL A 147 7.64 25.82 24.79
N THR A 148 7.70 26.16 23.50
CA THR A 148 6.64 26.93 22.84
C THR A 148 5.58 25.97 22.35
N VAL A 149 4.32 26.21 22.72
CA VAL A 149 3.18 25.36 22.36
C VAL A 149 2.07 26.13 21.69
N ASN A 150 1.30 25.46 20.85
CA ASN A 150 0.13 26.03 20.18
C ASN A 150 -1.15 25.34 20.67
N THR A 151 -2.18 26.13 20.93
CA THR A 151 -3.55 25.69 21.24
C THR A 151 -4.49 26.43 20.30
N GLY A 152 -4.87 25.80 19.18
CA GLY A 152 -5.50 26.51 18.07
C GLY A 152 -4.58 27.63 17.56
N ASP A 153 -5.10 28.85 17.46
CA ASP A 153 -4.34 30.03 17.02
C ASP A 153 -3.52 30.70 18.14
N ARG A 154 -3.61 30.20 19.39
CA ARG A 154 -2.88 30.77 20.52
C ARG A 154 -1.54 30.08 20.71
N THR A 155 -0.48 30.87 20.85
CA THR A 155 0.86 30.40 21.21
C THR A 155 1.18 30.76 22.65
N ASP A 156 1.56 29.76 23.45
CA ASP A 156 1.96 29.90 24.85
C ASP A 156 3.40 29.39 25.05
N VAL A 157 4.04 29.81 26.14
CA VAL A 157 5.37 29.34 26.53
C VAL A 157 5.28 28.60 27.85
N ILE A 158 5.79 27.38 27.90
CA ILE A 158 5.88 26.57 29.11
C ILE A 158 7.34 26.51 29.56
N LYS A 159 7.61 26.96 30.79
CA LYS A 159 8.90 26.78 31.45
C LYS A 159 8.82 25.61 32.42
N ALA A 160 9.73 24.65 32.27
CA ALA A 160 9.81 23.43 33.06
C ALA A 160 11.25 23.15 33.53
N LYS A 161 11.43 22.52 34.68
CA LYS A 161 12.76 22.05 35.13
C LYS A 161 13.14 20.74 34.46
N VAL A 162 12.15 19.87 34.28
CA VAL A 162 12.30 18.58 33.61
C VAL A 162 11.29 18.49 32.46
N LEU A 163 11.78 18.05 31.31
CA LEU A 163 10.98 17.75 30.13
C LEU A 163 10.98 16.25 29.90
N VAL A 164 9.80 15.64 29.83
CA VAL A 164 9.61 14.23 29.52
C VAL A 164 9.01 14.13 28.14
N ASP A 165 9.73 13.49 27.23
CA ASP A 165 9.19 13.08 25.95
C ASP A 165 8.48 11.73 26.10
N ALA A 166 7.18 11.74 25.91
CA ALA A 166 6.32 10.56 25.84
C ALA A 166 5.47 10.56 24.56
N THR A 167 5.97 11.23 23.52
CA THR A 167 5.40 11.18 22.17
C THR A 167 5.68 9.83 21.52
N GLU A 168 4.90 9.49 20.49
CA GLU A 168 5.06 8.20 19.80
C GLU A 168 6.41 8.10 19.07
N LEU A 169 6.93 9.24 18.58
CA LEU A 169 8.09 9.28 17.68
C LEU A 169 9.36 9.83 18.33
N GLY A 170 9.30 10.28 19.59
CA GLY A 170 10.44 10.93 20.24
C GLY A 170 10.74 12.32 19.68
N ASP A 171 9.75 13.02 19.13
CA ASP A 171 9.95 14.30 18.43
C ASP A 171 10.40 15.43 19.36
N ILE A 172 10.12 15.34 20.66
CA ILE A 172 10.54 16.33 21.65
C ILE A 172 12.02 16.13 22.00
N GLY A 173 12.46 14.89 22.12
CA GLY A 173 13.87 14.52 22.26
C GLY A 173 14.68 15.02 21.07
N ALA A 174 14.20 14.77 19.85
CA ALA A 174 14.82 15.28 18.63
C ALA A 174 14.89 16.82 18.61
N LYS A 175 13.78 17.51 18.94
CA LYS A 175 13.75 18.99 19.07
C LYS A 175 14.67 19.52 20.18
N ALA A 176 14.91 18.73 21.23
CA ALA A 176 15.84 19.05 22.31
C ALA A 176 17.31 18.79 21.93
N GLY A 177 17.59 18.23 20.75
CA GLY A 177 18.93 17.91 20.26
C GLY A 177 19.45 16.53 20.71
N ALA A 178 18.58 15.62 21.14
CA ALA A 178 18.97 14.23 21.38
C ALA A 178 19.31 13.53 20.06
N LEU A 179 20.33 12.68 20.10
CA LEU A 179 20.67 11.80 18.99
C LEU A 179 19.68 10.63 18.94
N PHE A 180 19.23 10.25 17.75
CA PHE A 180 18.33 9.12 17.55
C PHE A 180 18.86 8.20 16.43
N ASN A 181 18.58 6.91 16.58
CA ASN A 181 18.75 5.90 15.54
C ASN A 181 17.37 5.42 15.08
N SER A 182 17.22 5.10 13.80
CA SER A 182 15.97 4.57 13.23
C SER A 182 16.16 3.13 12.78
N GLY A 183 15.16 2.29 13.07
CA GLY A 183 15.17 0.87 12.72
C GLY A 183 15.56 -0.02 13.90
N PHE A 184 15.97 -1.26 13.62
CA PHE A 184 16.40 -2.19 14.65
C PHE A 184 17.91 -2.03 14.89
N ASP A 185 18.30 -1.76 16.13
CA ASP A 185 19.69 -1.85 16.54
C ASP A 185 20.20 -3.30 16.44
N SER A 186 21.49 -3.47 16.20
CA SER A 186 22.13 -4.78 16.21
C SER A 186 22.46 -5.25 17.63
N ARG A 187 22.58 -6.58 17.79
CA ARG A 187 23.14 -7.20 19.00
C ARG A 187 24.52 -6.65 19.37
N LYS A 188 25.31 -6.19 18.39
CA LYS A 188 26.65 -5.62 18.61
C LYS A 188 26.59 -4.24 19.25
N GLU A 189 25.54 -3.48 18.98
CA GLU A 189 25.35 -2.11 19.48
C GLU A 189 24.76 -2.11 20.90
N THR A 190 23.74 -2.94 21.15
CA THR A 190 22.97 -2.87 22.41
C THR A 190 23.21 -4.05 23.36
N ALA A 191 23.83 -5.13 22.88
CA ALA A 191 23.91 -6.42 23.58
C ALA A 191 22.54 -7.05 23.94
N GLU A 192 21.43 -6.55 23.37
CA GLU A 192 20.10 -7.09 23.60
C GLU A 192 19.94 -8.46 22.95
N THR A 193 19.55 -9.47 23.73
CA THR A 193 19.48 -10.86 23.25
C THR A 193 18.53 -11.04 22.06
N LEU A 194 17.46 -10.25 22.00
CA LEU A 194 16.43 -10.33 20.95
C LEU A 194 16.72 -9.45 19.72
N ALA A 195 17.76 -8.61 19.75
CA ALA A 195 18.13 -7.78 18.62
C ALA A 195 18.67 -8.62 17.44
N PRO A 196 18.48 -8.20 16.18
CA PRO A 196 19.09 -8.83 15.01
C PRO A 196 20.62 -8.77 15.06
N GLU A 197 21.30 -9.64 14.31
CA GLU A 197 22.77 -9.67 14.29
C GLU A 197 23.40 -8.41 13.68
N ASN A 198 22.71 -7.83 12.70
CA ASN A 198 23.07 -6.56 12.06
C ASN A 198 21.87 -5.61 12.17
N SER A 199 22.13 -4.30 12.16
CA SER A 199 21.09 -3.31 12.21
C SER A 199 20.28 -3.32 10.91
N THR A 200 19.00 -2.97 11.01
CA THR A 200 18.08 -2.90 9.86
C THR A 200 17.31 -1.59 9.89
N ASN A 201 16.88 -1.09 8.74
CA ASN A 201 16.05 0.10 8.62
C ASN A 201 14.53 -0.20 8.75
N GLN A 202 14.15 -1.38 9.26
CA GLN A 202 12.75 -1.80 9.34
C GLN A 202 12.01 -1.06 10.46
N ILE A 203 10.80 -0.55 10.15
CA ILE A 203 9.86 0.11 11.07
C ILE A 203 8.51 -0.63 10.90
N GLN A 204 7.74 -0.87 11.97
CA GLN A 204 6.55 -1.77 11.97
C GLN A 204 5.42 -1.39 10.97
N ASP A 205 4.84 -2.38 10.30
CA ASP A 205 3.72 -2.22 9.33
C ASP A 205 2.46 -3.04 9.73
N ILE A 206 1.38 -2.43 10.26
CA ILE A 206 0.08 -3.15 10.52
C ILE A 206 -1.17 -2.32 10.18
N SER A 207 -1.19 -1.01 10.45
CA SER A 207 -2.43 -0.21 10.41
C SER A 207 -3.07 -0.13 9.01
N TRP A 208 -2.25 -0.12 7.96
CA TRP A 208 -2.71 0.18 6.62
C TRP A 208 -3.44 -1.02 5.95
N LEU A 209 -3.00 -2.25 6.23
CA LEU A 209 -3.67 -3.50 5.81
C LEU A 209 -5.14 -3.54 6.25
N ALA A 210 -5.39 -3.17 7.50
CA ALA A 210 -6.73 -3.15 8.08
C ALA A 210 -7.60 -2.03 7.48
N ILE A 211 -7.05 -0.83 7.32
CA ILE A 211 -7.76 0.31 6.74
C ILE A 211 -8.21 0.00 5.31
N LEU A 212 -7.35 -0.57 4.48
CA LEU A 212 -7.73 -0.87 3.09
C LEU A 212 -8.76 -1.99 2.96
N LYS A 213 -8.78 -2.96 3.89
CA LYS A 213 -9.85 -3.96 3.97
C LYS A 213 -11.20 -3.31 4.29
N ASP A 214 -11.21 -2.33 5.19
CA ASP A 214 -12.42 -1.60 5.56
C ASP A 214 -13.02 -0.83 4.36
N TYR A 215 -12.18 -0.18 3.55
CA TYR A 215 -12.63 0.45 2.29
C TYR A 215 -13.22 -0.55 1.29
N ALA A 216 -12.60 -1.72 1.16
CA ALA A 216 -13.12 -2.79 0.30
C ALA A 216 -14.47 -3.32 0.81
N ASP A 217 -14.58 -3.56 2.12
CA ASP A 217 -15.82 -4.00 2.77
C ASP A 217 -16.94 -2.98 2.63
N TYR A 218 -16.64 -1.69 2.81
CA TYR A 218 -17.61 -0.63 2.58
C TYR A 218 -18.11 -0.63 1.15
N SER A 219 -17.21 -0.73 0.17
CA SER A 219 -17.58 -0.80 -1.25
C SER A 219 -18.46 -2.02 -1.55
N TRP A 220 -18.13 -3.18 -0.99
CA TRP A 220 -18.93 -4.41 -1.12
C TRP A 220 -20.26 -4.39 -0.38
N SER A 221 -20.39 -3.56 0.66
CA SER A 221 -21.66 -3.33 1.36
C SER A 221 -22.65 -2.54 0.52
N LEU A 222 -22.14 -1.66 -0.35
CA LEU A 222 -22.93 -0.88 -1.30
C LEU A 222 -23.28 -1.69 -2.55
N ASP A 223 -22.31 -2.42 -3.09
CA ASP A 223 -22.48 -3.31 -4.24
C ASP A 223 -21.66 -4.60 -4.05
N PRO A 224 -22.33 -5.75 -3.82
CA PRO A 224 -21.66 -7.03 -3.64
C PRO A 224 -20.83 -7.49 -4.85
N THR A 225 -21.04 -6.93 -6.04
CA THR A 225 -20.32 -7.26 -7.27
C THR A 225 -19.19 -6.27 -7.60
N HIS A 226 -18.98 -5.25 -6.77
CA HIS A 226 -17.96 -4.23 -7.00
C HIS A 226 -16.55 -4.82 -7.05
N TYR A 227 -15.80 -4.47 -8.10
CA TYR A 227 -14.38 -4.79 -8.22
C TYR A 227 -13.53 -3.78 -7.48
N THR A 228 -12.91 -4.22 -6.39
CA THR A 228 -11.85 -3.46 -5.71
C THR A 228 -10.51 -3.85 -6.31
N ILE A 229 -9.74 -2.88 -6.79
CA ILE A 229 -8.47 -3.10 -7.45
C ILE A 229 -7.43 -2.16 -6.84
N PHE A 230 -6.34 -2.70 -6.30
CA PHE A 230 -5.26 -1.90 -5.72
C PHE A 230 -4.06 -1.84 -6.65
N GLU A 231 -3.52 -0.63 -6.79
CA GLU A 231 -2.16 -0.40 -7.29
C GLU A 231 -1.27 -0.29 -6.07
N HIS A 232 -0.61 -1.39 -5.74
CA HIS A 232 0.19 -1.50 -4.53
C HIS A 232 1.60 -1.97 -4.87
N LEU A 233 2.59 -1.43 -4.16
CA LEU A 233 4.01 -1.73 -4.35
C LEU A 233 4.57 -2.41 -3.09
N GLY A 234 3.95 -3.51 -2.66
CA GLY A 234 4.41 -4.28 -1.50
C GLY A 234 4.80 -5.70 -1.84
N THR A 235 4.94 -6.51 -0.79
CA THR A 235 5.41 -7.89 -0.93
C THR A 235 4.26 -8.87 -1.11
N ASP A 236 4.55 -10.06 -1.67
CA ASP A 236 3.58 -11.16 -1.80
C ASP A 236 2.86 -11.46 -0.48
N SER A 237 3.55 -11.35 0.66
CA SER A 237 2.97 -11.60 1.98
C SER A 237 1.85 -10.61 2.33
N GLU A 238 1.99 -9.34 1.94
CA GLU A 238 0.98 -8.32 2.15
C GLU A 238 -0.15 -8.45 1.14
N GLU A 239 0.18 -8.59 -0.15
CA GLU A 239 -0.82 -8.66 -1.21
C GLU A 239 -1.79 -9.83 -1.02
N GLN A 240 -1.28 -10.98 -0.56
CA GLN A 240 -2.10 -12.13 -0.19
C GLN A 240 -3.14 -11.81 0.89
N GLN A 241 -2.86 -10.86 1.78
CA GLN A 241 -3.82 -10.48 2.82
C GLN A 241 -5.08 -9.84 2.26
N TRP A 242 -5.02 -9.16 1.10
CA TRP A 242 -6.21 -8.61 0.43
C TRP A 242 -6.72 -9.49 -0.70
N ALA A 243 -5.83 -10.09 -1.50
CA ALA A 243 -6.21 -10.96 -2.61
C ALA A 243 -7.07 -12.14 -2.14
N ASN A 244 -6.70 -12.73 -0.99
CA ASN A 244 -7.38 -13.89 -0.41
C ASN A 244 -8.48 -13.49 0.59
N TYR A 245 -8.72 -12.20 0.79
CA TYR A 245 -9.67 -11.72 1.77
C TYR A 245 -11.12 -12.04 1.36
N ARG A 246 -11.85 -12.73 2.25
CA ARG A 246 -13.26 -13.11 2.07
C ARG A 246 -13.52 -13.92 0.77
N ILE A 247 -12.50 -14.63 0.28
CA ILE A 247 -12.52 -15.33 -1.01
C ILE A 247 -13.64 -16.39 -1.13
N ASN A 248 -14.05 -17.00 0.00
CA ASN A 248 -15.03 -18.07 0.07
C ASN A 248 -16.51 -17.60 0.03
N GLU A 249 -16.75 -16.29 -0.09
CA GLU A 249 -18.11 -15.75 -0.17
C GLU A 249 -18.73 -15.91 -1.56
N THR A 250 -20.03 -15.63 -1.67
CA THR A 250 -20.77 -15.65 -2.94
C THR A 250 -21.51 -14.32 -3.13
N PRO A 251 -21.15 -13.50 -4.13
CA PRO A 251 -20.02 -13.68 -5.07
C PRO A 251 -18.66 -13.64 -4.37
N SER A 252 -17.66 -14.35 -4.93
CA SER A 252 -16.32 -14.43 -4.35
C SER A 252 -15.67 -13.05 -4.27
N LYS A 253 -15.27 -12.67 -3.04
CA LYS A 253 -14.54 -11.43 -2.76
C LYS A 253 -13.04 -11.63 -2.97
N GLY A 254 -12.24 -10.68 -2.51
CA GLY A 254 -10.81 -10.64 -2.71
C GLY A 254 -10.47 -9.47 -3.62
N VAL A 255 -9.54 -8.64 -3.16
CA VAL A 255 -9.08 -7.47 -3.91
C VAL A 255 -8.27 -7.94 -5.10
N MET A 256 -8.45 -7.32 -6.26
CA MET A 256 -7.58 -7.52 -7.42
C MET A 256 -6.34 -6.64 -7.31
N LEU A 257 -5.20 -7.14 -7.79
CA LEU A 257 -3.93 -6.43 -7.74
C LEU A 257 -3.45 -6.18 -9.16
N TRP A 258 -3.03 -4.94 -9.42
CA TRP A 258 -2.34 -4.60 -10.67
C TRP A 258 -1.01 -5.36 -10.75
N GLY A 259 -0.84 -6.16 -11.81
CA GLY A 259 0.35 -6.96 -12.06
C GLY A 259 1.16 -6.41 -13.22
N GLU A 260 2.07 -5.50 -12.93
CA GLU A 260 2.93 -4.85 -13.92
C GLU A 260 4.10 -5.76 -14.35
N TYR A 261 4.19 -6.10 -15.64
CA TYR A 261 5.29 -6.92 -16.20
C TYR A 261 5.89 -6.32 -17.49
N THR A 262 5.85 -5.00 -17.64
CA THR A 262 6.34 -4.29 -18.83
C THR A 262 7.77 -4.63 -19.17
N ALA A 263 8.69 -4.59 -18.20
CA ALA A 263 10.11 -4.83 -18.48
C ALA A 263 10.38 -6.24 -19.05
N PRO A 264 9.89 -7.34 -18.44
CA PRO A 264 10.04 -8.67 -19.04
C PRO A 264 9.40 -8.83 -20.42
N TYR A 265 8.19 -8.31 -20.63
CA TYR A 265 7.54 -8.38 -21.93
C TYR A 265 8.25 -7.51 -22.99
N ALA A 266 8.82 -6.37 -22.60
CA ALA A 266 9.63 -5.52 -23.47
C ALA A 266 10.89 -6.27 -23.92
N GLN A 267 11.60 -6.95 -23.02
CA GLN A 267 12.77 -7.77 -23.39
C GLN A 267 12.41 -8.87 -24.40
N LEU A 268 11.26 -9.54 -24.22
CA LEU A 268 10.76 -10.50 -25.22
C LEU A 268 10.46 -9.81 -26.56
N ALA A 269 9.75 -8.68 -26.54
CA ALA A 269 9.42 -7.92 -27.73
C ALA A 269 10.69 -7.40 -28.46
N GLU A 270 11.73 -7.03 -27.72
CA GLU A 270 13.02 -6.60 -28.25
C GLU A 270 13.86 -7.77 -28.79
N GLY A 271 13.57 -9.02 -28.37
CA GLY A 271 14.27 -10.21 -28.83
C GLY A 271 15.44 -10.62 -27.93
N TYR A 272 15.34 -10.36 -26.62
CA TYR A 272 16.30 -10.71 -25.59
C TYR A 272 15.75 -11.74 -24.60
N ALA A 273 16.62 -12.66 -24.16
CA ALA A 273 16.28 -13.68 -23.17
C ALA A 273 16.54 -13.23 -21.72
N THR A 274 17.45 -12.28 -21.54
CA THR A 274 17.84 -11.73 -20.24
C THR A 274 16.71 -10.86 -19.71
N ASN A 275 16.40 -10.97 -18.40
CA ASN A 275 15.33 -10.21 -17.73
C ASN A 275 13.93 -10.37 -18.36
N ALA A 276 13.71 -11.45 -19.12
CA ALA A 276 12.48 -11.73 -19.87
C ALA A 276 11.58 -12.78 -19.21
N ASP A 277 11.66 -12.94 -17.88
CA ASP A 277 10.85 -13.90 -17.13
C ASP A 277 9.45 -13.33 -16.85
N ILE A 278 8.44 -13.99 -17.40
CA ILE A 278 7.02 -13.65 -17.25
C ILE A 278 6.27 -14.67 -16.36
N SER A 279 6.98 -15.58 -15.69
CA SER A 279 6.39 -16.68 -14.91
C SER A 279 5.40 -16.19 -13.84
N ARG A 280 5.67 -15.02 -13.27
CA ARG A 280 4.83 -14.37 -12.26
C ARG A 280 3.61 -13.62 -12.84
N MET A 281 3.38 -13.68 -14.15
CA MET A 281 2.08 -13.37 -14.74
C MET A 281 1.00 -14.40 -14.32
N ASN A 282 1.43 -15.53 -13.75
CA ASN A 282 0.57 -16.48 -13.06
C ASN A 282 0.25 -16.00 -11.62
N TYR A 283 -1.04 -15.85 -11.30
CA TYR A 283 -1.50 -15.41 -9.98
C TYR A 283 -0.98 -16.29 -8.83
N ALA A 284 -0.83 -17.60 -9.07
CA ALA A 284 -0.35 -18.53 -8.05
C ALA A 284 1.09 -18.25 -7.59
N ALA A 285 1.90 -17.59 -8.42
CA ALA A 285 3.26 -17.19 -8.08
C ALA A 285 3.32 -16.11 -6.99
N HIS A 286 2.21 -15.42 -6.74
CA HIS A 286 2.04 -14.42 -5.68
C HIS A 286 1.38 -15.01 -4.43
N GLY A 287 1.05 -16.32 -4.42
CA GLY A 287 0.31 -16.97 -3.34
C GLY A 287 -1.20 -16.64 -3.32
N PHE A 288 -1.73 -16.08 -4.40
CA PHE A 288 -3.16 -15.82 -4.51
C PHE A 288 -3.92 -17.14 -4.69
N THR A 289 -5.01 -17.30 -3.95
CA THR A 289 -5.86 -18.50 -3.97
C THR A 289 -6.73 -18.52 -5.23
N GLU A 290 -7.25 -17.35 -5.61
CA GLU A 290 -8.04 -17.14 -6.81
C GLU A 290 -7.35 -16.19 -7.79
N LYS A 291 -7.88 -16.10 -9.01
CA LYS A 291 -7.32 -15.31 -10.11
C LYS A 291 -7.49 -13.80 -9.89
N ARG A 292 -6.74 -13.25 -8.92
CA ARG A 292 -6.83 -11.84 -8.48
C ARG A 292 -5.72 -10.94 -9.02
N LEU A 293 -4.81 -11.48 -9.83
CA LEU A 293 -3.78 -10.70 -10.52
C LEU A 293 -4.32 -10.14 -11.84
N MET A 294 -4.53 -8.82 -11.92
CA MET A 294 -4.78 -8.12 -13.17
C MET A 294 -3.45 -7.80 -13.85
N GLY A 295 -2.95 -8.79 -14.58
CA GLY A 295 -1.65 -8.71 -15.24
C GLY A 295 -1.68 -7.94 -16.56
N TYR A 296 -0.61 -7.20 -16.85
CA TYR A 296 -0.46 -6.47 -18.11
C TYR A 296 1.00 -6.28 -18.56
N PRO A 297 1.25 -6.24 -19.88
CA PRO A 297 2.56 -5.94 -20.44
C PRO A 297 2.78 -4.44 -20.68
N GLU A 298 1.74 -3.60 -20.71
CA GLU A 298 1.87 -2.15 -20.91
C GLU A 298 0.67 -1.41 -20.29
N SER A 299 0.84 -0.13 -19.96
CA SER A 299 -0.19 0.72 -19.34
C SER A 299 -0.03 2.19 -19.72
N HIS A 300 -0.85 3.07 -19.15
CA HIS A 300 -0.67 4.52 -19.29
C HIS A 300 0.64 5.03 -18.67
N ASP A 301 1.16 4.30 -17.68
CA ASP A 301 2.36 4.68 -16.94
C ASP A 301 3.64 4.02 -17.43
N LYS A 302 3.51 2.99 -18.27
CA LYS A 302 4.60 2.11 -18.70
C LYS A 302 4.71 2.09 -20.22
N GLU A 303 5.93 1.99 -20.72
CA GLU A 303 6.18 2.13 -22.16
C GLU A 303 5.50 1.02 -22.98
N ARG A 304 5.14 1.34 -24.23
CA ARG A 304 4.46 0.43 -25.14
C ARG A 304 5.39 -0.64 -25.69
N MET A 305 4.91 -1.88 -25.78
CA MET A 305 5.66 -3.03 -26.29
C MET A 305 6.13 -2.83 -27.72
N MET A 306 5.29 -2.22 -28.55
CA MET A 306 5.63 -1.98 -29.94
C MET A 306 6.71 -0.91 -30.09
N TYR A 307 6.63 0.17 -29.30
CA TYR A 307 7.66 1.21 -29.27
C TYR A 307 9.00 0.63 -28.77
N SER A 308 8.99 -0.11 -27.65
CA SER A 308 10.19 -0.78 -27.14
C SER A 308 10.84 -1.69 -28.19
N ALA A 309 10.08 -2.55 -28.85
CA ALA A 309 10.59 -3.45 -29.88
C ALA A 309 11.26 -2.69 -31.05
N LYS A 310 10.62 -1.61 -31.53
CA LYS A 310 11.17 -0.82 -32.65
C LYS A 310 12.38 0.00 -32.26
N THR A 311 12.44 0.51 -31.03
CA THR A 311 13.45 1.50 -30.63
C THR A 311 14.67 0.86 -29.97
N TYR A 312 14.47 -0.22 -29.20
CA TYR A 312 15.53 -0.87 -28.42
C TYR A 312 15.75 -2.34 -28.81
N GLY A 313 15.05 -2.81 -29.84
CA GLY A 313 15.13 -4.18 -30.30
C GLY A 313 16.52 -4.63 -30.73
N ASN A 314 16.68 -5.95 -30.81
CA ASN A 314 17.87 -6.58 -31.35
C ASN A 314 17.99 -6.30 -32.86
N ALA A 315 19.12 -5.70 -33.27
CA ALA A 315 19.41 -5.36 -34.66
C ALA A 315 19.90 -6.55 -35.52
N SER A 316 20.24 -7.68 -34.89
CA SER A 316 20.88 -8.82 -35.53
C SER A 316 19.89 -9.93 -35.88
N GLY A 317 20.29 -10.87 -36.74
CA GLY A 317 19.49 -12.04 -37.12
C GLY A 317 18.66 -11.85 -38.39
N ALA A 318 17.85 -12.85 -38.72
CA ALA A 318 17.00 -12.85 -39.93
C ALA A 318 15.70 -12.05 -39.73
N ASN A 319 15.24 -11.92 -38.48
CA ASN A 319 13.99 -11.24 -38.12
C ASN A 319 14.21 -10.17 -37.03
N PRO A 320 15.07 -9.16 -37.24
CA PRO A 320 15.34 -8.12 -36.25
C PRO A 320 14.12 -7.20 -36.05
N PRO A 321 13.72 -6.88 -34.80
CA PRO A 321 12.66 -5.89 -34.54
C PRO A 321 13.13 -4.43 -34.62
N LEU A 322 14.41 -4.15 -34.36
CA LEU A 322 14.94 -2.77 -34.35
C LEU A 322 14.66 -2.07 -35.68
N ASN A 323 14.04 -0.90 -35.62
CA ASN A 323 13.67 -0.09 -36.78
C ASN A 323 12.88 -0.86 -37.86
N ASN A 324 12.19 -1.94 -37.49
CA ASN A 324 11.47 -2.80 -38.41
C ASN A 324 10.02 -3.00 -37.97
N LEU A 325 9.11 -2.26 -38.63
CA LEU A 325 7.68 -2.29 -38.34
C LEU A 325 7.09 -3.70 -38.51
N THR A 326 7.36 -4.36 -39.64
CA THR A 326 6.80 -5.67 -39.98
C THR A 326 7.18 -6.73 -38.95
N ASN A 327 8.47 -6.79 -38.57
CA ASN A 327 8.96 -7.77 -37.60
C ASN A 327 8.45 -7.46 -36.18
N SER A 328 8.37 -6.18 -35.81
CA SER A 328 7.84 -5.78 -34.51
C SER A 328 6.33 -6.05 -34.37
N LEU A 329 5.52 -5.84 -35.42
CA LEU A 329 4.08 -6.14 -35.40
C LEU A 329 3.79 -7.63 -35.21
N LYS A 330 4.59 -8.52 -35.84
CA LYS A 330 4.46 -9.98 -35.62
C LYS A 330 4.64 -10.35 -34.15
N ARG A 331 5.55 -9.66 -33.45
CA ARG A 331 5.81 -9.90 -32.02
C ARG A 331 4.64 -9.49 -31.15
N MET A 332 3.87 -8.46 -31.52
CA MET A 332 2.68 -8.05 -30.76
C MET A 332 1.64 -9.18 -30.71
N SER A 333 1.43 -9.91 -31.81
CA SER A 333 0.57 -11.09 -31.79
C SER A 333 1.05 -12.16 -30.81
N SER A 334 2.37 -12.41 -30.76
CA SER A 334 2.96 -13.32 -29.77
C SER A 334 2.77 -12.81 -28.34
N ILE A 335 3.00 -11.51 -28.07
CA ILE A 335 2.76 -10.87 -26.76
C ILE A 335 1.30 -11.04 -26.35
N GLY A 336 0.34 -10.82 -27.25
CA GLY A 336 -1.07 -11.06 -27.00
C GLY A 336 -1.36 -12.51 -26.60
N ALA A 337 -0.80 -13.48 -27.33
CA ALA A 337 -0.99 -14.90 -27.03
C ALA A 337 -0.46 -15.27 -25.63
N ILE A 338 0.74 -14.80 -25.27
CA ILE A 338 1.37 -15.13 -23.98
C ILE A 338 0.92 -14.24 -22.81
N SER A 339 0.12 -13.20 -23.03
CA SER A 339 -0.42 -12.36 -21.95
C SER A 339 -1.93 -12.56 -21.76
N ILE A 340 -2.72 -12.44 -22.83
CA ILE A 340 -4.18 -12.47 -22.79
C ILE A 340 -4.67 -13.85 -22.36
N LEU A 341 -4.12 -14.93 -22.92
CA LEU A 341 -4.61 -16.28 -22.69
C LEU A 341 -4.23 -16.85 -21.31
N ILE A 342 -3.29 -16.23 -20.58
CA ILE A 342 -3.01 -16.64 -19.21
C ILE A 342 -4.28 -16.46 -18.36
N PRO A 343 -4.73 -17.48 -17.60
CA PRO A 343 -5.92 -17.41 -16.76
C PRO A 343 -5.96 -16.17 -15.84
N GLY A 344 -7.18 -15.68 -15.57
CA GLY A 344 -7.42 -14.51 -14.71
C GLY A 344 -7.52 -13.18 -15.47
N PRO A 345 -7.87 -12.09 -14.78
CA PRO A 345 -8.06 -10.78 -15.41
C PRO A 345 -6.77 -10.30 -16.08
N LYS A 346 -6.92 -9.58 -17.19
CA LYS A 346 -5.83 -8.99 -17.96
C LYS A 346 -6.27 -7.61 -18.42
N MET A 347 -5.32 -6.69 -18.48
CA MET A 347 -5.55 -5.36 -19.06
C MET A 347 -4.83 -5.27 -20.40
N ILE A 348 -5.51 -4.64 -21.36
CA ILE A 348 -4.96 -4.23 -22.64
C ILE A 348 -4.97 -2.70 -22.62
N TRP A 349 -3.82 -2.09 -22.91
CA TRP A 349 -3.72 -0.64 -22.97
C TRP A 349 -4.05 -0.12 -24.36
N HIS A 350 -4.53 1.12 -24.41
CA HIS A 350 -5.09 1.78 -25.57
C HIS A 350 -4.27 1.57 -26.85
N PHE A 351 -4.86 0.87 -27.82
CA PHE A 351 -4.31 0.55 -29.15
C PHE A 351 -3.13 -0.44 -29.18
N ALA A 352 -2.87 -1.17 -28.11
CA ALA A 352 -1.94 -2.30 -28.12
C ALA A 352 -2.31 -3.32 -29.21
N GLU A 353 -3.62 -3.54 -29.41
CA GLU A 353 -4.20 -4.43 -30.40
C GLU A 353 -4.00 -3.96 -31.85
N LEU A 354 -3.49 -2.75 -32.07
CA LEU A 354 -3.09 -2.23 -33.39
C LEU A 354 -1.56 -2.00 -33.49
N GLY A 355 -0.82 -2.37 -32.44
CA GLY A 355 0.62 -2.15 -32.35
C GLY A 355 0.98 -0.67 -32.32
N TYR A 356 0.36 0.13 -31.44
CA TYR A 356 0.66 1.55 -31.34
C TYR A 356 2.14 1.78 -31.00
N ASP A 357 2.85 2.48 -31.89
CA ASP A 357 4.31 2.51 -31.91
C ASP A 357 4.94 3.87 -31.63
N ASP A 358 4.20 4.84 -31.10
CA ASP A 358 4.80 6.01 -30.45
C ASP A 358 4.93 5.80 -28.94
N SER A 359 5.97 6.37 -28.36
CA SER A 359 6.23 6.36 -26.92
C SER A 359 5.06 6.95 -26.13
N ILE A 360 4.89 6.51 -24.89
CA ILE A 360 4.05 7.22 -23.90
C ILE A 360 4.51 8.66 -23.65
N TRP A 361 5.76 9.00 -24.00
CA TRP A 361 6.35 10.35 -23.89
C TRP A 361 6.30 11.15 -25.19
N THR A 362 5.54 10.69 -26.19
CA THR A 362 5.38 11.42 -27.45
C THR A 362 4.49 12.64 -27.24
N CYS A 363 5.02 13.82 -27.56
CA CYS A 363 4.26 15.07 -27.59
C CYS A 363 3.33 15.11 -28.81
N ASN A 364 2.35 16.00 -28.83
CA ASN A 364 1.40 16.18 -29.93
C ASN A 364 2.09 16.56 -31.26
N ASN A 365 3.28 17.15 -31.20
CA ASN A 365 4.09 17.47 -32.38
C ASN A 365 4.98 16.29 -32.87
N GLY A 366 4.86 15.11 -32.25
CA GLY A 366 5.60 13.90 -32.61
C GLY A 366 7.01 13.78 -32.02
N VAL A 367 7.48 14.78 -31.26
CA VAL A 367 8.76 14.69 -30.55
C VAL A 367 8.58 13.83 -29.29
N VAL A 368 9.57 13.01 -28.94
CA VAL A 368 9.60 12.31 -27.66
C VAL A 368 10.34 13.19 -26.65
N ASN A 369 9.71 13.49 -25.52
CA ASN A 369 10.32 14.26 -24.44
C ASN A 369 9.97 13.68 -23.07
N THR A 370 10.99 13.22 -22.35
CA THR A 370 10.86 12.62 -21.03
C THR A 370 11.09 13.64 -19.93
N ASP A 371 10.62 13.31 -18.72
CA ASP A 371 10.88 14.06 -17.47
C ASP A 371 12.36 14.18 -17.07
N SER A 372 13.24 13.48 -17.79
CA SER A 372 14.67 13.36 -17.56
C SER A 372 15.52 14.04 -18.65
N ASP A 373 14.88 14.61 -19.68
CA ASP A 373 15.56 15.32 -20.75
C ASP A 373 16.11 16.69 -20.33
N THR A 374 17.16 17.14 -21.03
CA THR A 374 17.82 18.43 -20.79
C THR A 374 16.91 19.65 -20.99
N THR A 375 15.97 19.56 -21.92
CA THR A 375 14.91 20.56 -22.07
C THR A 375 13.73 20.10 -21.25
N THR A 376 13.36 20.91 -20.25
CA THR A 376 12.30 20.58 -19.31
C THR A 376 10.96 20.47 -20.03
N GLY A 377 10.33 19.30 -19.92
CA GLY A 377 8.98 19.02 -20.40
C GLY A 377 8.56 17.62 -19.97
N ASP A 378 7.25 17.41 -19.86
CA ASP A 378 6.65 16.12 -19.56
C ASP A 378 5.55 15.87 -20.59
N CYS A 379 5.92 15.18 -21.67
CA CYS A 379 4.97 14.81 -22.70
C CYS A 379 4.18 13.54 -22.38
N LYS A 380 4.31 12.96 -21.18
CA LYS A 380 3.47 11.84 -20.75
C LYS A 380 2.01 12.23 -20.74
N LEU A 381 1.72 13.43 -20.25
CA LEU A 381 0.37 14.01 -20.18
C LEU A 381 -0.08 14.72 -21.46
N ASP A 382 0.80 14.89 -22.45
CA ASP A 382 0.43 15.56 -23.69
C ASP A 382 -0.52 14.70 -24.54
N THR A 383 -1.35 15.37 -25.35
CA THR A 383 -2.27 14.71 -26.28
C THR A 383 -1.46 13.95 -27.32
N LYS A 384 -1.66 12.62 -27.39
CA LYS A 384 -0.94 11.77 -28.34
C LYS A 384 -1.47 11.95 -29.76
N PRO A 385 -0.58 11.91 -30.78
CA PRO A 385 -1.00 11.83 -32.18
C PRO A 385 -2.05 10.73 -32.40
N GLN A 386 -2.97 10.93 -33.34
CA GLN A 386 -4.03 9.96 -33.62
C GLN A 386 -3.71 9.15 -34.88
N ASN A 387 -2.51 8.54 -34.89
CA ASN A 387 -1.92 7.85 -36.04
C ASN A 387 -2.77 6.68 -36.56
N GLN A 388 -3.53 6.05 -35.67
CA GLN A 388 -4.45 4.96 -35.98
C GLN A 388 -5.61 5.38 -36.88
N TRP A 389 -6.06 6.63 -36.77
CA TRP A 389 -7.15 7.17 -37.59
C TRP A 389 -6.61 7.76 -38.89
N THR A 390 -5.56 8.59 -38.81
CA THR A 390 -4.95 9.19 -40.00
C THR A 390 -4.33 8.12 -40.92
N GLY A 391 -3.76 7.07 -40.34
CA GLY A 391 -3.18 5.93 -41.05
C GLY A 391 -4.17 4.81 -41.38
N ASN A 392 -5.45 4.93 -41.00
CA ASN A 392 -6.48 3.90 -41.21
C ASN A 392 -6.01 2.48 -40.82
N TRP A 393 -5.48 2.32 -39.61
CA TRP A 393 -4.78 1.09 -39.20
C TRP A 393 -5.67 -0.17 -39.18
N LEU A 394 -6.98 -0.02 -39.12
CA LEU A 394 -7.91 -1.14 -39.25
C LEU A 394 -7.92 -1.76 -40.66
N ALA A 395 -7.62 -0.96 -41.69
CA ALA A 395 -7.48 -1.45 -43.07
C ALA A 395 -6.02 -1.81 -43.42
N ASP A 396 -5.06 -1.42 -42.58
CA ASP A 396 -3.65 -1.80 -42.76
C ASP A 396 -3.49 -3.32 -42.57
N THR A 397 -2.94 -3.99 -43.60
CA THR A 397 -2.87 -5.45 -43.64
C THR A 397 -1.87 -6.05 -42.65
N GLN A 398 -0.93 -5.25 -42.12
CA GLN A 398 0.01 -5.71 -41.10
C GLN A 398 -0.55 -5.48 -39.69
N ARG A 399 -1.17 -4.33 -39.43
CA ARG A 399 -1.70 -3.98 -38.11
C ARG A 399 -3.01 -4.68 -37.78
N SER A 400 -3.90 -4.82 -38.76
CA SER A 400 -5.18 -5.54 -38.57
C SER A 400 -4.99 -7.02 -38.18
N VAL A 401 -3.85 -7.63 -38.50
CA VAL A 401 -3.51 -8.98 -38.05
C VAL A 401 -3.36 -9.04 -36.53
N VAL A 402 -2.74 -8.04 -35.91
CA VAL A 402 -2.62 -7.96 -34.44
C VAL A 402 -4.01 -7.88 -33.81
N TYR A 403 -4.87 -7.00 -34.34
CA TYR A 403 -6.23 -6.82 -33.86
C TYR A 403 -7.03 -8.12 -33.96
N ASN A 404 -6.99 -8.77 -35.12
CA ASN A 404 -7.69 -10.02 -35.35
C ASN A 404 -7.19 -11.15 -34.43
N ASN A 405 -5.89 -11.21 -34.15
CA ASN A 405 -5.32 -12.18 -33.23
C ASN A 405 -5.77 -11.91 -31.79
N TYR A 406 -5.72 -10.65 -31.33
CA TYR A 406 -6.18 -10.26 -30.00
C TYR A 406 -7.68 -10.58 -29.82
N ALA A 407 -8.51 -10.24 -30.81
CA ALA A 407 -9.93 -10.57 -30.81
C ALA A 407 -10.18 -12.08 -30.70
N LYS A 408 -9.41 -12.90 -31.44
CA LYS A 408 -9.47 -14.37 -31.33
C LYS A 408 -9.05 -14.87 -29.95
N PHE A 409 -7.97 -14.34 -29.39
CA PHE A 409 -7.51 -14.75 -28.05
C PHE A 409 -8.54 -14.41 -26.97
N ILE A 410 -9.14 -13.22 -27.04
CA ILE A 410 -10.21 -12.80 -26.14
C ILE A 410 -11.43 -13.71 -26.30
N SER A 411 -11.83 -14.01 -27.55
CA SER A 411 -12.93 -14.93 -27.83
C SER A 411 -12.67 -16.32 -27.27
N LEU A 412 -11.46 -16.87 -27.45
CA LEU A 412 -11.08 -18.15 -26.87
C LEU A 412 -11.16 -18.11 -25.34
N LYS A 413 -10.59 -17.08 -24.72
CA LYS A 413 -10.58 -16.93 -23.27
C LYS A 413 -11.98 -16.84 -22.65
N ILE A 414 -12.91 -16.15 -23.32
CA ILE A 414 -14.28 -16.00 -22.84
C ILE A 414 -15.09 -17.28 -23.03
N ASN A 415 -14.91 -17.96 -24.17
CA ASN A 415 -15.83 -19.03 -24.59
C ASN A 415 -15.32 -20.45 -24.29
N GLU A 416 -14.02 -20.65 -24.10
CA GLU A 416 -13.44 -21.98 -23.84
C GLU A 416 -13.15 -22.17 -22.34
N PRO A 417 -13.83 -23.10 -21.64
CA PRO A 417 -13.68 -23.31 -20.20
C PRO A 417 -12.25 -23.65 -19.74
N VAL A 418 -11.37 -24.11 -20.64
CA VAL A 418 -9.96 -24.37 -20.32
C VAL A 418 -9.24 -23.15 -19.75
N PHE A 419 -9.60 -21.93 -20.18
CA PHE A 419 -8.95 -20.70 -19.73
C PHE A 419 -9.37 -20.23 -18.33
N GLU A 420 -10.37 -20.89 -17.75
CA GLU A 420 -10.70 -20.79 -16.32
C GLU A 420 -9.89 -21.76 -15.44
N GLY A 421 -8.99 -22.54 -16.04
CA GLY A 421 -8.13 -23.49 -15.36
C GLY A 421 -6.89 -22.89 -14.71
N THR A 422 -5.90 -23.75 -14.51
CA THR A 422 -4.57 -23.41 -14.00
C THR A 422 -3.58 -23.25 -15.13
N CYS A 423 -2.47 -22.57 -14.84
CA CYS A 423 -1.44 -22.27 -15.82
C CYS A 423 -0.05 -22.53 -15.26
N THR A 424 0.85 -23.02 -16.12
CA THR A 424 2.29 -23.14 -15.84
C THR A 424 3.06 -22.49 -16.99
N ILE A 425 3.91 -21.53 -16.66
CA ILE A 425 4.81 -20.86 -17.61
C ILE A 425 6.18 -21.50 -17.45
N SER A 426 6.67 -22.15 -18.51
CA SER A 426 7.92 -22.93 -18.48
C SER A 426 8.66 -22.75 -19.80
N PRO A 427 9.50 -21.71 -19.91
CA PRO A 427 10.25 -21.42 -21.13
C PRO A 427 11.13 -22.59 -21.58
N ASP A 428 11.35 -22.72 -22.89
CA ASP A 428 12.14 -23.79 -23.49
C ASP A 428 13.63 -23.43 -23.52
N SER A 429 14.42 -24.03 -22.63
CA SER A 429 15.86 -23.72 -22.42
C SER A 429 16.14 -22.32 -21.84
N ASN A 430 15.49 -21.27 -22.36
CA ASN A 430 15.55 -19.90 -21.85
C ASN A 430 14.26 -19.13 -22.19
N ASN A 431 14.18 -17.86 -21.76
CA ASN A 431 13.00 -17.02 -21.95
C ASN A 431 12.70 -16.63 -23.40
N ILE A 432 13.60 -16.77 -24.37
CA ILE A 432 13.29 -16.34 -25.74
C ILE A 432 12.27 -17.27 -26.42
N LYS A 433 12.18 -18.51 -25.94
CA LYS A 433 11.22 -19.52 -26.41
C LYS A 433 10.19 -19.75 -25.31
N GLN A 434 9.10 -18.98 -25.34
CA GLN A 434 8.06 -19.07 -24.33
C GLN A 434 7.17 -20.29 -24.58
N ARG A 435 6.81 -20.96 -23.49
CA ARG A 435 5.89 -22.10 -23.49
C ARG A 435 5.01 -22.04 -22.26
N ILE A 436 3.71 -22.02 -22.50
CA ILE A 436 2.69 -21.88 -21.47
C ILE A 436 1.72 -23.03 -21.59
N TYR A 437 1.50 -23.73 -20.48
CA TYR A 437 0.53 -24.82 -20.38
C TYR A 437 -0.69 -24.32 -19.63
N ILE A 438 -1.88 -24.53 -20.17
CA ILE A 438 -3.13 -24.20 -19.52
C ILE A 438 -3.97 -25.46 -19.47
N THR A 439 -4.47 -25.80 -18.28
CA THR A 439 -5.24 -27.02 -18.05
C THR A 439 -6.42 -26.73 -17.13
N ASN A 440 -7.59 -27.27 -17.46
CA ASN A 440 -8.74 -27.28 -16.56
C ASN A 440 -9.25 -28.71 -16.36
N LEU A 441 -8.91 -29.31 -15.22
CA LEU A 441 -9.30 -30.69 -14.91
C LEU A 441 -10.79 -30.86 -14.60
N ASN A 442 -11.51 -29.76 -14.34
CA ASN A 442 -12.96 -29.78 -14.15
C ASN A 442 -13.72 -29.90 -15.48
N VAL A 443 -13.03 -29.72 -16.62
CA VAL A 443 -13.59 -29.87 -17.95
C VAL A 443 -13.47 -31.34 -18.42
N PRO A 444 -14.54 -31.95 -18.96
CA PRO A 444 -14.50 -33.31 -19.46
C PRO A 444 -13.38 -33.55 -20.50
N ALA A 445 -12.84 -34.77 -20.53
CA ALA A 445 -11.79 -35.16 -21.48
C ALA A 445 -12.20 -35.06 -22.97
N THR A 446 -13.51 -35.03 -23.23
CA THR A 446 -14.11 -34.91 -24.56
C THR A 446 -14.21 -33.46 -25.04
N GLN A 447 -13.88 -32.48 -24.20
CA GLN A 447 -13.84 -31.05 -24.53
C GLN A 447 -12.39 -30.54 -24.46
N LEU A 448 -12.17 -29.32 -24.98
CA LEU A 448 -10.89 -28.65 -24.86
C LEU A 448 -10.57 -28.40 -23.37
N ARG A 449 -9.61 -29.14 -22.83
CA ARG A 449 -9.19 -29.03 -21.42
C ARG A 449 -7.69 -28.83 -21.22
N ASN A 450 -6.90 -28.85 -22.31
CA ASN A 450 -5.46 -28.60 -22.30
C ASN A 450 -5.07 -27.75 -23.51
N VAL A 451 -4.27 -26.70 -23.27
CA VAL A 451 -3.72 -25.82 -24.30
C VAL A 451 -2.23 -25.66 -24.05
N VAL A 452 -1.44 -25.66 -25.13
CA VAL A 452 -0.02 -25.32 -25.10
C VAL A 452 0.21 -24.13 -26.02
N ILE A 453 0.65 -23.00 -25.46
CA ILE A 453 1.01 -21.80 -26.20
C ILE A 453 2.53 -21.82 -26.39
N LEU A 454 2.97 -21.66 -27.63
CA LEU A 454 4.39 -21.59 -27.98
C LEU A 454 4.65 -20.26 -28.67
N ALA A 455 5.69 -19.54 -28.24
CA ALA A 455 6.11 -18.31 -28.89
C ALA A 455 7.64 -18.23 -28.99
N ASN A 456 8.12 -17.97 -30.21
CA ASN A 456 9.53 -17.71 -30.48
C ASN A 456 9.76 -16.20 -30.60
N PHE A 457 10.44 -15.60 -29.62
CA PHE A 457 10.84 -14.19 -29.64
C PHE A 457 12.25 -13.98 -30.21
N SER A 458 12.93 -15.05 -30.64
CA SER A 458 14.26 -14.95 -31.23
C SER A 458 14.21 -14.16 -32.53
N VAL A 459 15.33 -13.53 -32.86
CA VAL A 459 15.57 -12.92 -34.18
C VAL A 459 15.92 -13.94 -35.27
N ALA A 460 15.83 -15.23 -34.96
CA ALA A 460 16.04 -16.35 -35.87
C ALA A 460 14.98 -17.43 -35.65
N ASP A 461 14.78 -18.26 -36.67
CA ASP A 461 13.90 -19.42 -36.58
C ASP A 461 14.53 -20.47 -35.65
N LEU A 462 13.86 -20.76 -34.55
CA LEU A 462 14.30 -21.74 -33.57
C LEU A 462 13.26 -22.85 -33.43
N ALA A 463 13.74 -24.09 -33.29
CA ALA A 463 12.89 -25.19 -32.85
C ALA A 463 12.53 -24.99 -31.37
N ILE A 464 11.24 -25.11 -31.06
CA ILE A 464 10.72 -25.16 -29.69
C ILE A 464 10.26 -26.60 -29.44
N ASN A 465 10.74 -27.22 -28.36
CA ASN A 465 10.17 -28.48 -27.91
C ASN A 465 8.84 -28.19 -27.19
N PRO A 466 7.67 -28.63 -27.70
CA PRO A 466 6.39 -28.32 -27.07
C PRO A 466 6.21 -28.99 -25.71
N SER A 467 6.91 -30.11 -25.45
CA SER A 467 6.80 -30.90 -24.21
C SER A 467 5.35 -31.13 -23.79
N PHE A 468 4.51 -31.61 -24.73
CA PHE A 468 3.10 -31.87 -24.47
C PHE A 468 2.92 -32.77 -23.22
N PRO A 469 1.95 -32.45 -22.34
CA PRO A 469 1.82 -33.12 -21.04
C PRO A 469 1.38 -34.59 -21.14
N PHE A 470 0.88 -35.03 -22.29
CA PHE A 470 0.50 -36.42 -22.55
C PHE A 470 0.57 -36.75 -24.04
N THR A 471 0.71 -38.05 -24.32
CA THR A 471 0.67 -38.61 -25.68
C THR A 471 -0.74 -38.52 -26.26
N GLY A 472 -0.86 -38.09 -27.52
CA GLY A 472 -2.15 -38.01 -28.20
C GLY A 472 -2.08 -37.17 -29.47
N THR A 473 -3.24 -36.94 -30.08
CA THR A 473 -3.37 -36.01 -31.20
C THR A 473 -3.56 -34.60 -30.65
N TRP A 474 -2.75 -33.66 -31.14
CA TRP A 474 -2.83 -32.23 -30.84
C TRP A 474 -3.16 -31.46 -32.11
N TYR A 475 -3.90 -30.36 -31.97
CA TYR A 475 -4.35 -29.50 -33.07
C TYR A 475 -3.78 -28.09 -32.89
N ASN A 476 -3.54 -27.39 -33.99
CA ASN A 476 -3.03 -26.01 -34.01
C ASN A 476 -4.04 -25.02 -34.58
#